data_AF-A0A6A3RMB2-F1
#
_entry.id   AF-A0A6A3RMB2-F1
#
_cell.length_a   1.000
_cell.length_b   1.000
_cell.length_c   1.000
_cell.angle_alpha   90.00
_cell.angle_beta   90.00
_cell.angle_gamma   90.00
#
_symmetry.space_group_name_H-M   'P 1'
#
loop_
_entity.id
_entity.type
_entity.pdbx_description
1 polymer ?
#
loop_
_entity_poly.entity_id
_entity_poly.type
_entity_poly.pdbx_seq_one_letter_code
_entity_poly.pdbx_strand_id
1 'polypeptide(L)'
;MDEIPEGIVEEEAEGEDGPLEETDLPPSSYTERLTMGAEDTAVIGTETPLLEVVAKRVTNRAAEYLVLTTNYETFWLLRAALMPVYSALVTAFEQAERKKNGLPELRRGARLADPNAVADDDDLLLV
;
A
#
# COMPACT_ATOMS: atom_id res chain seq x y z
N MET A 1 -7.34 -17.09 42.20
CA MET A 1 -7.26 -18.22 41.25
C MET A 1 -8.08 -17.77 40.08
N ASP A 2 -7.44 -17.19 39.06
CA ASP A 2 -8.11 -16.85 37.81
C ASP A 2 -8.43 -18.15 37.07
N GLU A 3 -9.73 -18.40 36.91
CA GLU A 3 -10.29 -19.57 36.27
C GLU A 3 -10.21 -19.37 34.75
N ILE A 4 -9.36 -20.17 34.10
CA ILE A 4 -9.18 -20.17 32.65
C ILE A 4 -10.36 -20.98 32.07
N PRO A 5 -11.15 -20.44 31.12
CA PRO A 5 -12.31 -21.16 30.59
C PRO A 5 -11.87 -22.42 29.82
N GLU A 6 -12.40 -23.58 30.23
CA GLU A 6 -12.30 -24.85 29.50
C GLU A 6 -13.02 -24.71 28.15
N GLY A 7 -12.26 -24.67 27.05
CA GLY A 7 -12.86 -24.55 25.71
C GLY A 7 -11.91 -24.20 24.58
N ILE A 8 -10.67 -23.81 24.89
CA ILE A 8 -9.62 -23.73 23.88
C ILE A 8 -8.97 -25.11 23.82
N VAL A 9 -9.61 -26.03 23.08
CA VAL A 9 -8.84 -27.13 22.51
C VAL A 9 -7.98 -26.44 21.47
N GLU A 10 -6.73 -26.14 21.83
CA GLU A 10 -5.69 -26.06 20.83
C GLU A 10 -5.71 -27.44 20.18
N GLU A 11 -6.37 -27.56 19.01
CA GLU A 11 -5.93 -28.56 18.06
C GLU A 11 -4.46 -28.23 17.89
N GLU A 12 -3.61 -29.03 18.53
CA GLU A 12 -2.23 -29.18 18.11
C GLU A 12 -2.34 -29.56 16.65
N ALA A 13 -2.32 -28.56 15.76
CA ALA A 13 -1.96 -28.79 14.40
C ALA A 13 -0.61 -29.50 14.55
N GLU A 14 -0.57 -30.77 14.18
CA GLU A 14 0.66 -31.53 13.94
C GLU A 14 1.38 -30.84 12.78
N GLY A 15 1.82 -29.60 13.01
CA GLY A 15 2.77 -28.91 12.19
C GLY A 15 4.11 -29.46 12.62
N GLU A 16 4.76 -30.20 11.73
CA GLU A 16 6.19 -30.41 11.83
C GLU A 16 6.83 -29.02 11.98
N ASP A 17 7.39 -28.73 13.16
CA ASP A 17 8.13 -27.48 13.44
C ASP A 17 9.51 -27.55 12.75
N GLY A 18 9.47 -27.88 11.47
CA GLY A 18 10.59 -28.01 10.55
C GLY A 18 10.70 -26.77 9.66
N PRO A 19 11.85 -26.60 8.98
CA PRO A 19 11.97 -25.56 7.97
C PRO A 19 10.88 -25.73 6.90
N LEU A 20 10.24 -24.63 6.50
CA LEU A 20 9.21 -24.64 5.46
C LEU A 20 9.79 -25.21 4.15
N GLU A 21 9.12 -26.22 3.62
CA GLU A 21 9.36 -26.82 2.32
C GLU A 21 8.55 -26.12 1.22
N GLU A 22 8.94 -26.31 -0.03
CA GLU A 22 8.25 -25.69 -1.17
C GLU A 22 6.78 -26.15 -1.29
N THR A 23 6.46 -27.35 -0.82
CA THR A 23 5.08 -27.87 -0.84
C THR A 23 4.16 -27.23 0.19
N ASP A 24 4.71 -26.48 1.15
CA ASP A 24 3.94 -25.88 2.25
C ASP A 24 3.24 -24.58 1.83
N LEU A 25 3.63 -24.01 0.69
CA LEU A 25 3.00 -22.82 0.14
C LEU A 25 2.05 -23.20 -1.01
N PRO A 26 0.91 -22.52 -1.14
CA PRO A 26 0.05 -22.74 -2.29
C PRO A 26 0.80 -22.38 -3.58
N PRO A 27 0.54 -23.07 -4.71
CA PRO A 27 1.21 -22.81 -5.99
C PRO A 27 1.12 -21.35 -6.45
N SER A 28 0.08 -20.63 -6.04
CA SER A 28 -0.11 -19.19 -6.31
C SER A 28 0.86 -18.26 -5.58
N SER A 29 1.61 -18.76 -4.60
CA SER A 29 2.66 -18.01 -3.89
C SER A 29 3.95 -17.93 -4.70
N TYR A 30 4.10 -18.77 -5.72
CA TYR A 30 5.29 -18.84 -6.54
C TYR A 30 5.21 -17.86 -7.70
N THR A 31 6.36 -17.31 -8.05
CA THR A 31 6.53 -16.43 -9.20
C THR A 31 7.79 -16.87 -9.92
N GLU A 32 7.68 -17.14 -11.22
CA GLU A 32 8.78 -17.66 -12.01
C GLU A 32 9.59 -16.51 -12.62
N ARG A 33 10.91 -16.56 -12.51
CA ARG A 33 11.81 -15.59 -13.15
C ARG A 33 12.46 -16.26 -14.36
N LEU A 34 12.00 -15.88 -15.56
CA LEU A 34 12.53 -16.39 -16.82
C LEU A 34 13.56 -15.41 -17.38
N THR A 35 14.81 -15.83 -17.51
CA THR A 35 15.85 -15.05 -18.19
C THR A 35 15.91 -15.46 -19.66
N MET A 36 15.66 -14.51 -20.56
CA MET A 36 15.68 -14.69 -22.00
C MET A 36 16.93 -14.01 -22.57
N GLY A 37 17.87 -14.81 -23.09
CA GLY A 37 19.17 -14.27 -23.50
C GLY A 37 20.05 -13.88 -22.31
N ALA A 38 20.98 -12.95 -22.52
CA ALA A 38 21.97 -12.58 -21.50
C ALA A 38 21.48 -11.48 -20.53
N GLU A 39 20.44 -10.71 -20.91
CA GLU A 39 20.09 -9.45 -20.23
C GLU A 39 18.58 -9.28 -19.98
N ASP A 40 17.71 -9.92 -20.76
CA ASP A 40 16.26 -9.75 -20.57
C ASP A 40 15.75 -10.74 -19.53
N THR A 41 15.04 -10.23 -18.52
CA THR A 41 14.41 -11.06 -17.48
C THR A 41 12.93 -10.73 -17.39
N ALA A 42 12.09 -11.73 -17.61
CA ALA A 42 10.64 -11.65 -17.46
C ALA A 42 10.22 -12.34 -16.16
N VAL A 43 9.14 -11.85 -15.56
CA VAL A 43 8.54 -12.42 -14.35
C VAL A 43 7.17 -12.97 -14.75
N ILE A 44 6.97 -14.28 -14.61
CA ILE A 44 5.81 -15.05 -15.07
C ILE A 44 5.11 -15.66 -13.85
N GLY A 45 3.82 -16.00 -13.97
CA GLY A 45 3.04 -16.56 -12.85
C GLY A 45 2.47 -15.51 -11.89
N THR A 46 2.50 -14.25 -12.30
CA THR A 46 1.88 -13.14 -11.58
C THR A 46 0.80 -12.54 -12.46
N GLU A 47 -0.39 -12.30 -11.92
CA GLU A 47 -1.50 -11.83 -12.76
C GLU A 47 -1.30 -10.41 -13.29
N THR A 48 -0.53 -9.55 -12.59
CA THR A 48 0.11 -8.31 -13.11
C THR A 48 0.85 -7.60 -11.96
N PRO A 49 2.15 -7.83 -11.73
CA PRO A 49 2.86 -7.12 -10.69
C PRO A 49 3.21 -5.71 -11.20
N LEU A 50 2.77 -4.70 -10.43
CA LEU A 50 3.09 -3.30 -10.71
C LEU A 50 4.49 -2.97 -10.19
N LEU A 51 5.33 -2.40 -11.05
CA LEU A 51 6.66 -1.91 -10.71
C LEU A 51 6.59 -0.55 -10.01
N GLU A 52 5.88 0.41 -10.61
CA GLU A 52 5.92 1.80 -10.16
C GLU A 52 4.63 2.55 -10.53
N VAL A 53 4.35 3.62 -9.78
CA VAL A 53 3.39 4.67 -10.16
C VAL A 53 4.19 5.83 -10.73
N VAL A 54 4.01 6.15 -12.01
CA VAL A 54 4.83 7.13 -12.73
C VAL A 54 4.16 8.49 -12.90
N ALA A 55 2.83 8.53 -12.85
CA ALA A 55 2.07 9.77 -12.96
C ALA A 55 0.72 9.70 -12.24
N LYS A 56 0.12 10.87 -12.01
CA LYS A 56 -1.21 11.03 -11.44
C LYS A 56 -2.00 12.06 -12.24
N ARG A 57 -3.29 11.80 -12.42
CA ARG A 57 -4.26 12.77 -12.95
C ARG A 57 -5.55 12.75 -12.14
N VAL A 58 -6.38 13.76 -12.34
CA VAL A 58 -7.73 13.84 -11.75
C VAL A 58 -8.75 13.91 -12.87
N THR A 59 -9.56 12.87 -13.01
CA THR A 59 -10.62 12.76 -14.02
C THR A 59 -11.96 12.62 -13.30
N ASN A 60 -12.96 13.44 -13.62
CA ASN A 60 -14.27 13.40 -12.97
C ASN A 60 -14.21 13.44 -11.43
N ARG A 61 -13.31 14.26 -10.86
CA ARG A 61 -13.01 14.34 -9.41
C ARG A 61 -12.43 13.07 -8.78
N ALA A 62 -12.16 12.02 -9.56
CA ALA A 62 -11.47 10.82 -9.11
C ALA A 62 -9.99 10.87 -9.48
N ALA A 63 -9.13 10.42 -8.55
CA ALA A 63 -7.70 10.30 -8.80
C ALA A 63 -7.41 9.00 -9.57
N GLU A 64 -6.71 9.15 -10.69
CA GLU A 64 -6.18 8.05 -11.49
C GLU A 64 -4.65 8.12 -11.49
N TYR A 65 -4.01 6.95 -11.44
CA TYR A 65 -2.57 6.81 -11.41
C TYR A 65 -2.14 6.02 -12.64
N LEU A 66 -1.10 6.50 -13.32
CA LEU A 66 -0.44 5.79 -14.40
C LEU A 66 0.53 4.81 -13.75
N VAL A 67 0.30 3.52 -13.94
CA VAL A 67 1.13 2.45 -13.38
C VAL A 67 1.99 1.84 -14.47
N LEU A 68 3.21 1.45 -14.11
CA LEU A 68 4.14 0.67 -14.93
C LEU A 68 4.11 -0.78 -14.44
N THR A 69 3.86 -1.72 -15.34
CA THR A 69 3.88 -3.16 -15.07
C THR A 69 5.26 -3.76 -15.34
N THR A 70 5.52 -4.99 -14.89
CA THR A 70 6.79 -5.70 -15.13
C THR A 70 7.11 -6.00 -16.60
N ASN A 71 6.10 -6.04 -17.46
CA ASN A 71 6.27 -6.12 -18.92
C ASN A 71 6.48 -4.74 -19.58
N TYR A 72 6.74 -3.70 -18.78
CA TYR A 72 6.97 -2.31 -19.21
C TYR A 72 5.78 -1.65 -19.92
N GLU A 73 4.58 -2.20 -19.78
CA GLU A 73 3.36 -1.55 -20.24
C GLU A 73 2.84 -0.53 -19.21
N THR A 74 2.00 0.41 -19.65
CA THR A 74 1.43 1.41 -18.76
C THR A 74 -0.08 1.53 -18.87
N PHE A 75 -0.74 1.67 -17.73
CA PHE A 75 -2.20 1.73 -17.63
C PHE A 75 -2.65 2.78 -16.62
N TRP A 76 -3.77 3.45 -16.91
CA TRP A 76 -4.43 4.32 -15.93
C TRP A 76 -5.35 3.51 -15.04
N LEU A 77 -5.10 3.54 -13.74
CA LEU A 77 -5.92 2.85 -12.74
C LEU A 77 -6.48 3.83 -11.72
N LEU A 78 -7.73 3.59 -11.32
CA LEU A 78 -8.36 4.32 -10.22
C LEU A 78 -7.63 4.02 -8.91
N ARG A 79 -7.55 5.03 -8.05
CA ARG A 79 -6.98 4.87 -6.69
C ARG A 79 -7.54 3.65 -5.98
N ALA A 80 -8.86 3.45 -6.03
CA ALA A 80 -9.55 2.36 -5.36
C ALA A 80 -9.06 0.97 -5.78
N ALA A 81 -8.65 0.78 -7.04
CA ALA A 81 -8.10 -0.47 -7.53
C ALA A 81 -6.68 -0.74 -6.98
N LEU A 82 -5.92 0.32 -6.71
CA LEU A 82 -4.55 0.22 -6.20
C LEU A 82 -4.48 0.04 -4.68
N MET A 83 -5.47 0.53 -3.94
CA MET A 83 -5.41 0.54 -2.47
C MET A 83 -5.22 -0.84 -1.80
N PRO A 84 -5.88 -1.93 -2.24
CA PRO A 84 -5.80 -3.20 -1.52
C PRO A 84 -4.39 -3.82 -1.51
N VAL A 85 -3.67 -3.72 -2.63
CA VAL A 85 -2.39 -4.43 -2.83
C VAL A 85 -1.21 -3.46 -2.99
N TYR A 86 -1.41 -2.33 -3.66
CA TYR A 86 -0.32 -1.43 -4.11
C TYR A 86 -0.33 -0.06 -3.43
N SER A 87 -0.94 0.05 -2.24
CA SER A 87 -1.01 1.31 -1.48
C SER A 87 0.36 1.91 -1.14
N ALA A 88 1.38 1.08 -0.97
CA ALA A 88 2.75 1.52 -0.72
C ALA A 88 3.32 2.32 -1.91
N LEU A 89 3.11 1.85 -3.15
CA LEU A 89 3.57 2.54 -4.36
C LEU A 89 2.89 3.90 -4.51
N VAL A 90 1.57 3.96 -4.29
CA VAL A 90 0.82 5.23 -4.30
C VAL A 90 1.33 6.19 -3.23
N THR A 91 1.60 5.70 -2.02
CA THR A 91 2.13 6.53 -0.92
C THR A 91 3.51 7.09 -1.26
N ALA A 92 4.41 6.25 -1.77
CA ALA A 92 5.77 6.63 -2.13
C ALA A 92 5.77 7.71 -3.23
N PHE A 93 4.95 7.51 -4.27
CA PHE A 93 4.75 8.50 -5.32
C PHE A 93 4.26 9.84 -4.77
N GLU A 94 3.21 9.84 -3.93
CA GLU A 94 2.66 11.08 -3.38
C GLU A 94 3.63 11.80 -2.43
N GLN A 95 4.43 11.06 -1.67
CA GLN A 95 5.49 11.64 -0.84
C GLN A 95 6.59 12.27 -1.70
N ALA A 96 7.03 11.60 -2.77
CA ALA A 96 8.01 12.14 -3.70
C ALA A 96 7.52 13.43 -4.36
N GLU A 97 6.26 13.46 -4.82
CA GLU A 97 5.64 14.66 -5.39
C GLU A 97 5.53 15.80 -4.36
N ARG A 98 5.18 15.49 -3.11
CA ARG A 98 5.17 16.50 -2.04
C ARG A 98 6.55 17.08 -1.78
N LYS A 99 7.57 16.23 -1.68
CA LYS A 99 8.95 16.64 -1.48
C LYS A 99 9.43 17.56 -2.60
N LYS A 100 9.11 17.24 -3.87
CA LYS A 100 9.39 18.11 -5.03
C LYS A 100 8.72 19.48 -4.90
N ASN A 101 7.52 19.51 -4.34
CA ASN A 101 6.74 20.73 -4.12
C ASN A 101 7.05 21.43 -2.78
N GLY A 102 8.07 20.98 -2.03
CA GLY A 102 8.44 21.56 -0.73
C GLY A 102 7.41 21.33 0.38
N LEU A 103 6.48 20.39 0.21
CA LEU A 103 5.44 20.06 1.17
C LEU A 103 5.94 19.04 2.20
N PRO A 104 5.50 19.15 3.46
CA PRO A 104 5.85 18.17 4.50
C PRO A 104 5.25 16.79 4.20
N GLU A 105 5.91 15.76 4.71
CA GLU A 105 5.47 14.37 4.60
C GLU A 105 4.08 14.16 5.23
N LEU A 106 3.27 13.28 4.63
CA LEU A 106 2.00 12.87 5.25
C LEU A 106 2.31 12.04 6.50
N ARG A 107 2.15 12.66 7.67
CA ARG A 107 2.19 11.93 8.94
C ARG A 107 0.98 11.00 9.02
N ARG A 108 1.23 9.69 9.09
CA ARG A 108 0.22 8.69 9.48
C ARG A 108 -0.01 8.83 10.99
N GLY A 109 -0.82 9.80 11.41
CA GLY A 109 -1.03 10.10 12.82
C GLY A 109 -2.41 10.71 13.07
N ALA A 110 -3.05 10.24 14.13
CA ALA A 110 -4.45 10.44 14.49
C ALA A 110 -4.95 11.89 14.33
N ARG A 111 -6.14 12.01 13.72
CA ARG A 111 -7.04 13.18 13.60
C ARG A 111 -6.36 14.54 13.79
N LEU A 112 -6.22 15.26 12.68
CA LEU A 112 -6.05 16.71 12.66
C LEU A 112 -6.97 17.33 13.71
N ALA A 113 -6.40 17.91 14.77
CA ALA A 113 -7.12 18.86 15.60
C ALA A 113 -7.57 19.99 14.66
N ASP A 114 -8.88 20.27 14.67
CA ASP A 114 -9.51 21.28 13.85
C ASP A 114 -8.79 22.63 14.03
N PRO A 115 -8.20 23.22 12.99
CA PRO A 115 -7.56 24.53 13.09
C PRO A 115 -8.56 25.68 13.27
N ASN A 116 -9.87 25.41 13.26
CA ASN A 116 -10.91 26.42 13.48
C ASN A 116 -11.31 26.58 14.95
N ALA A 117 -10.37 26.39 15.89
CA ALA A 117 -10.56 26.80 17.27
C ALA A 117 -10.61 28.34 17.31
N VAL A 118 -11.84 28.85 17.42
CA VAL A 118 -12.25 30.22 17.78
C VAL A 118 -11.09 31.19 18.01
N ALA A 119 -10.95 32.14 17.08
CA ALA A 119 -10.39 33.43 17.44
C ALA A 119 -11.42 34.10 18.36
N ASP A 120 -11.18 34.11 19.67
CA ASP A 120 -11.87 35.03 20.56
C ASP A 120 -11.42 36.44 20.19
N ASP A 121 -12.23 37.11 19.37
CA ASP A 121 -12.18 38.55 19.10
C ASP A 121 -12.64 39.30 20.38
N ASP A 122 -11.85 39.20 21.46
CA ASP A 122 -11.98 40.06 22.64
C ASP A 122 -11.07 41.29 22.46
N ASP A 123 -11.37 42.13 21.45
CA ASP A 123 -10.84 43.50 21.40
C ASP A 123 -11.66 44.40 20.45
N LEU A 124 -12.97 44.51 20.70
CA LEU A 124 -13.77 45.64 20.24
C LEU A 124 -14.11 46.55 21.43
N LEU A 125 -13.13 47.34 21.84
CA LEU A 125 -13.31 48.55 22.65
C LEU A 125 -14.33 49.47 21.95
N LEU A 126 -15.55 49.55 22.51
CA LEU A 126 -16.49 50.63 22.17
C LEU A 126 -16.25 51.81 23.13
N VAL A 127 -15.89 52.95 22.53
CA VAL A 127 -15.78 54.29 23.13
C VAL A 127 -17.13 54.80 23.62
#